data_AF-A0A661D8J7-F1
#
_entry.id   AF-A0A661D8J7-F1
#
_cell.length_a   1.000
_cell.length_b   1.000
_cell.length_c   1.000
_cell.angle_alpha   90.00
_cell.angle_beta   90.00
_cell.angle_gamma   90.00
#
_symmetry.space_group_name_H-M   'P 1'
#
loop_
_entity.id
_entity.type
_entity.pdbx_description
1 polymer ?
#
loop_
_entity_poly.entity_id
_entity_poly.type
_entity_poly.pdbx_seq_one_letter_code
_entity_poly.pdbx_strand_id
1 'polypeptide(L)'
;MKANRLTVIISGMIVAISQLLVGYNVFAASAQPLSIDIKYVYRHKGGNQFETLTEGSTLYSGDYYKIIFTPTETTYVYIFQTDSSENIFRLFPMKSFGGVTVNNFNPAQPGKTYYIPAKGQSFYLDQQIGEEAIYFITSRQPEPRLENQYQQVVTAQRKQDTVEVEIAQTTLQQEIQQRGPGGIEKDSAEAQSFNWQEKGQQFSTLRQRLEGCDGCVNVLKFWHR
;
A
#
# COMPACT_ATOMS: atom_id res chain seq x y z
N MET A 1 76.44 54.91 25.45
CA MET A 1 76.07 53.58 24.91
C MET A 1 75.48 52.73 26.02
N LYS A 2 74.16 52.54 26.00
CA LYS A 2 73.42 51.44 26.62
C LYS A 2 71.98 51.50 26.09
N ALA A 3 71.52 50.36 25.62
CA ALA A 3 70.28 50.16 24.88
C ALA A 3 69.03 50.38 25.74
N ASN A 4 67.90 50.71 25.11
CA ASN A 4 66.60 50.36 25.65
C ASN A 4 65.72 49.79 24.53
N ARG A 5 65.34 48.53 24.71
CA ARG A 5 64.39 47.79 23.89
C ARG A 5 62.97 48.20 24.30
N LEU A 6 62.13 48.50 23.32
CA LEU A 6 60.69 48.68 23.52
C LEU A 6 60.06 47.30 23.80
N THR A 7 59.40 47.18 24.95
CA THR A 7 58.50 46.08 25.29
C THR A 7 57.08 46.50 24.91
N VAL A 8 56.44 45.75 24.02
CA VAL A 8 55.03 45.91 23.65
C VAL A 8 54.19 45.15 24.69
N ILE A 9 53.26 45.83 25.37
CA ILE A 9 52.25 45.22 26.23
C ILE A 9 50.93 45.24 25.45
N ILE A 10 50.47 44.07 25.00
CA ILE A 10 49.15 43.90 24.39
C ILE A 10 48.15 43.70 25.54
N SER A 11 47.32 44.72 25.77
CA SER A 11 46.22 44.70 26.73
C SER A 11 45.11 43.78 26.24
N GLY A 12 44.70 42.85 27.10
CA GLY A 12 43.63 41.89 26.84
C GLY A 12 42.24 42.52 26.89
N MET A 13 41.37 42.05 26.00
CA MET A 13 39.93 42.01 26.21
C MET A 13 39.46 40.58 25.89
N ILE A 14 39.15 39.82 26.93
CA ILE A 14 38.40 38.56 26.81
C ILE A 14 36.93 38.95 26.75
N VAL A 15 36.32 38.85 25.56
CA VAL A 15 34.87 38.96 25.40
C VAL A 15 34.27 37.59 25.71
N ALA A 16 33.62 37.46 26.86
CA ALA A 16 32.82 36.29 27.19
C ALA A 16 31.50 36.35 26.41
N ILE A 17 31.42 35.63 25.29
CA ILE A 17 30.17 35.41 24.56
C ILE A 17 29.42 34.28 25.27
N SER A 18 28.41 34.66 26.05
CA SER A 18 27.48 33.72 26.65
C SER A 18 26.55 33.18 25.55
N GLN A 19 26.74 31.92 25.14
CA GLN A 19 25.85 31.25 24.20
C GLN A 19 24.62 30.75 24.96
N LEU A 20 23.49 31.45 24.79
CA LEU A 20 22.16 30.95 25.14
C LEU A 20 21.81 29.82 24.17
N LEU A 21 22.00 28.57 24.61
CA LEU A 21 21.44 27.38 23.98
C LEU A 21 19.92 27.40 24.16
N VAL A 22 19.21 27.96 23.18
CA VAL A 22 17.78 27.71 23.02
C VAL A 22 17.64 26.26 22.56
N GLY A 23 17.31 25.38 23.50
CA GLY A 23 17.00 23.98 23.22
C GLY A 23 15.76 23.90 22.33
N TYR A 24 15.98 23.72 21.03
CA TYR A 24 14.94 23.26 20.14
C TYR A 24 14.68 21.79 20.48
N ASN A 25 13.69 21.55 21.34
CA ASN A 25 13.07 20.24 21.43
C ASN A 25 12.40 19.98 20.08
N VAL A 26 13.12 19.34 19.17
CA VAL A 26 12.53 18.67 18.02
C VAL A 26 11.80 17.46 18.60
N PHE A 27 10.56 17.67 19.02
CA PHE A 27 9.62 16.57 19.20
C PHE A 27 9.43 15.96 17.82
N ALA A 28 10.19 14.91 17.51
CA ALA A 28 9.84 14.01 16.43
C ALA A 28 8.47 13.44 16.81
N ALA A 29 7.40 13.99 16.22
CA ALA A 29 6.08 13.40 16.32
C ALA A 29 6.22 11.97 15.80
N SER A 30 6.10 10.99 16.69
CA SER A 30 5.97 9.60 16.28
C SER A 30 4.73 9.54 15.40
N ALA A 31 4.91 9.45 14.08
CA ALA A 31 3.80 9.33 13.16
C ALA A 31 2.97 8.12 13.62
N GLN A 32 1.74 8.35 14.05
CA GLN A 32 0.87 7.26 14.46
C GLN A 32 0.77 6.25 13.30
N PRO A 33 0.82 4.94 13.56
CA PRO A 33 0.67 3.95 12.51
C PRO A 33 -0.67 4.15 11.81
N LEU A 34 -0.67 4.10 10.47
CA LEU A 34 -1.90 4.20 9.69
C LEU A 34 -2.62 2.85 9.81
N SER A 35 -3.80 2.86 10.44
CA SER A 35 -4.56 1.64 10.68
C SER A 35 -5.63 1.43 9.62
N ILE A 36 -5.64 0.23 9.04
CA ILE A 36 -6.66 -0.18 8.08
C ILE A 36 -7.07 -1.62 8.34
N ASP A 37 -8.38 -1.83 8.44
CA ASP A 37 -8.90 -3.20 8.48
C ASP A 37 -8.97 -3.72 7.05
N ILE A 38 -8.42 -4.91 6.82
CA ILE A 38 -8.44 -5.54 5.51
C ILE A 38 -8.82 -7.01 5.63
N LYS A 39 -9.37 -7.52 4.54
CA LYS A 39 -9.67 -8.93 4.31
C LYS A 39 -9.50 -9.25 2.83
N TYR A 40 -8.92 -10.41 2.58
CA TYR A 40 -8.88 -11.05 1.29
C TYR A 40 -9.73 -12.30 1.40
N VAL A 41 -10.70 -12.47 0.52
CA VAL A 41 -11.58 -13.63 0.52
C VAL A 41 -11.67 -14.21 -0.86
N TYR A 42 -11.79 -15.52 -0.96
CA TYR A 42 -12.00 -16.22 -2.22
C TYR A 42 -13.09 -17.27 -2.09
N ARG A 43 -13.56 -17.78 -3.22
CA ARG A 43 -14.45 -18.93 -3.29
C ARG A 43 -14.18 -19.71 -4.56
N HIS A 44 -14.31 -21.02 -4.45
CA HIS A 44 -14.14 -21.88 -5.61
C HIS A 44 -15.25 -21.68 -6.65
N LYS A 45 -14.93 -21.94 -7.93
CA LYS A 45 -15.92 -21.93 -9.01
C LYS A 45 -17.12 -22.83 -8.68
N GLY A 46 -18.33 -22.28 -8.75
CA GLY A 46 -19.56 -22.99 -8.39
C GLY A 46 -19.87 -23.03 -6.89
N GLY A 47 -18.91 -22.64 -6.03
CA GLY A 47 -19.10 -22.50 -4.60
C GLY A 47 -19.85 -21.21 -4.22
N ASN A 48 -20.56 -21.26 -3.09
CA ASN A 48 -21.25 -20.12 -2.50
C ASN A 48 -20.60 -19.63 -1.20
N GLN A 49 -19.68 -20.38 -0.60
CA GLN A 49 -18.96 -20.00 0.62
C GLN A 49 -17.67 -19.26 0.29
N PHE A 50 -17.42 -18.17 1.02
CA PHE A 50 -16.15 -17.47 0.97
C PHE A 50 -15.20 -18.00 2.04
N GLU A 51 -13.98 -18.28 1.64
CA GLU A 51 -12.82 -18.62 2.47
C GLU A 51 -11.88 -17.43 2.56
N THR A 52 -10.97 -17.46 3.54
CA THR A 52 -9.96 -16.40 3.71
C THR A 52 -8.79 -16.67 2.77
N LEU A 53 -8.46 -15.70 1.93
CA LEU A 53 -7.25 -15.73 1.11
C LEU A 53 -6.06 -15.30 1.98
N THR A 54 -5.09 -16.18 2.16
CA THR A 54 -3.91 -15.99 3.00
C THR A 54 -2.64 -16.27 2.19
N GLU A 55 -1.48 -15.92 2.76
CA GLU A 55 -0.18 -16.20 2.14
C GLU A 55 -0.06 -17.70 1.79
N GLY A 56 0.30 -17.99 0.55
CA GLY A 56 0.46 -19.36 0.05
C GLY A 56 -0.84 -20.13 -0.20
N SER A 57 -2.02 -19.52 -0.03
CA SER A 57 -3.30 -20.13 -0.46
C SER A 57 -3.24 -20.58 -1.92
N THR A 58 -4.02 -21.60 -2.27
CA THR A 58 -4.13 -22.08 -3.66
C THR A 58 -5.54 -21.81 -4.16
N LEU A 59 -5.63 -21.07 -5.25
CA LEU A 59 -6.85 -20.84 -6.02
C LEU A 59 -6.70 -21.50 -7.39
N TYR A 60 -7.83 -21.80 -8.02
CA TYR A 60 -7.89 -22.43 -9.32
C TYR A 60 -8.46 -21.50 -10.38
N SER A 61 -8.15 -21.78 -11.64
CA SER A 61 -8.74 -21.04 -12.77
C SER A 61 -10.28 -21.00 -12.69
N GLY A 62 -10.84 -19.79 -12.75
CA GLY A 62 -12.27 -19.51 -12.60
C GLY A 62 -12.78 -19.38 -11.17
N ASP A 63 -11.91 -19.52 -10.17
CA ASP A 63 -12.21 -19.13 -8.79
C ASP A 63 -12.38 -17.62 -8.69
N TYR A 64 -13.09 -17.19 -7.65
CA TYR A 64 -13.45 -15.80 -7.44
C TYR A 64 -12.79 -15.25 -6.19
N TYR A 65 -12.29 -14.01 -6.23
CA TYR A 65 -11.76 -13.34 -5.04
C TYR A 65 -12.23 -11.90 -4.92
N LYS A 66 -12.12 -11.35 -3.70
CA LYS A 66 -12.45 -9.98 -3.33
C LYS A 66 -11.48 -9.44 -2.29
N ILE A 67 -11.36 -8.13 -2.27
CA ILE A 67 -10.63 -7.39 -1.23
C ILE A 67 -11.63 -6.50 -0.52
N ILE A 68 -11.66 -6.54 0.81
CA ILE A 68 -12.58 -5.76 1.62
C ILE A 68 -11.75 -4.98 2.62
N PHE A 69 -11.87 -3.65 2.63
CA PHE A 69 -11.12 -2.83 3.58
C PHE A 69 -11.95 -1.72 4.20
N THR A 70 -11.54 -1.24 5.37
CA THR A 70 -12.16 -0.12 6.11
C THR A 70 -11.05 0.72 6.76
N PRO A 71 -10.77 1.94 6.24
CA PRO A 71 -9.80 2.83 6.85
C PRO A 71 -10.29 3.39 8.19
N THR A 72 -9.38 3.64 9.14
CA THR A 72 -9.74 4.34 10.40
C THR A 72 -9.63 5.86 10.29
N GLU A 73 -8.88 6.35 9.29
CA GLU A 73 -8.72 7.77 8.96
C GLU A 73 -8.91 7.98 7.44
N THR A 74 -8.91 9.23 6.97
CA THR A 74 -8.90 9.51 5.53
C THR A 74 -7.57 9.02 4.94
N THR A 75 -7.62 8.11 3.98
CA THR A 75 -6.43 7.40 3.47
C THR A 75 -6.47 7.28 1.95
N TYR A 76 -5.33 7.50 1.30
CA TYR A 76 -5.11 7.11 -0.09
C TYR A 76 -4.69 5.64 -0.13
N VAL A 77 -5.48 4.81 -0.79
CA VAL A 77 -5.22 3.37 -0.91
C VAL A 77 -4.87 3.09 -2.36
N TYR A 78 -3.85 2.26 -2.60
CA TYR A 78 -3.51 1.75 -3.92
C TYR A 78 -3.39 0.24 -3.83
N ILE A 79 -4.17 -0.45 -4.67
CA ILE A 79 -4.16 -1.90 -4.73
C ILE A 79 -3.75 -2.30 -6.14
N PHE A 80 -2.68 -3.07 -6.24
CA PHE A 80 -2.22 -3.67 -7.49
C PHE A 80 -2.17 -5.18 -7.36
N GLN A 81 -2.22 -5.86 -8.50
CA GLN A 81 -1.96 -7.29 -8.59
C GLN A 81 -0.99 -7.56 -9.71
N THR A 82 -0.07 -8.48 -9.49
CA THR A 82 0.74 -9.08 -10.57
C THR A 82 0.25 -10.49 -10.84
N ASP A 83 0.07 -10.81 -12.11
CA ASP A 83 -0.16 -12.18 -12.55
C ASP A 83 1.17 -12.97 -12.61
N SER A 84 1.09 -14.23 -13.04
CA SER A 84 2.25 -15.12 -13.18
C SER A 84 3.20 -14.76 -14.32
N SER A 85 2.82 -13.86 -15.22
CA SER A 85 3.69 -13.28 -16.26
C SER A 85 4.20 -11.89 -15.85
N GLU A 86 4.09 -11.55 -14.56
CA GLU A 86 4.50 -10.27 -13.99
C GLU A 86 3.73 -9.04 -14.52
N ASN A 87 2.62 -9.25 -15.24
CA ASN A 87 1.78 -8.13 -15.67
C ASN A 87 1.11 -7.50 -14.45
N ILE A 88 1.26 -6.19 -14.30
CA ILE A 88 0.66 -5.45 -13.20
C ILE A 88 -0.68 -4.82 -13.59
N PHE A 89 -1.70 -5.08 -12.76
CA PHE A 89 -3.06 -4.56 -12.87
C PHE A 89 -3.41 -3.73 -11.65
N ARG A 90 -4.07 -2.57 -11.87
CA ARG A 90 -4.60 -1.77 -10.76
C ARG A 90 -5.99 -2.24 -10.38
N LEU A 91 -6.13 -2.68 -9.14
CA LEU A 91 -7.40 -3.10 -8.53
C LEU A 91 -8.11 -1.94 -7.81
N PHE A 92 -7.38 -0.91 -7.36
CA PHE A 92 -7.92 0.30 -6.74
C PHE A 92 -6.86 1.43 -6.73
N PRO A 93 -7.24 2.71 -6.90
CA PRO A 93 -8.54 3.20 -7.35
C PRO A 93 -8.73 2.94 -8.85
N MET A 94 -9.97 2.78 -9.30
CA MET A 94 -10.28 2.66 -10.72
C MET A 94 -11.75 2.98 -11.03
N LYS A 95 -11.98 3.57 -12.22
CA LYS A 95 -13.34 3.83 -12.72
C LYS A 95 -14.00 2.57 -13.27
N SER A 96 -13.23 1.72 -13.93
CA SER A 96 -13.72 0.51 -14.59
C SER A 96 -12.65 -0.58 -14.67
N PHE A 97 -13.06 -1.84 -14.70
CA PHE A 97 -12.21 -3.01 -14.94
C PHE A 97 -12.85 -3.91 -15.99
N GLY A 98 -12.12 -4.33 -17.02
CA GLY A 98 -12.65 -5.25 -18.05
C GLY A 98 -13.96 -4.79 -18.70
N GLY A 99 -14.14 -3.48 -18.89
CA GLY A 99 -15.38 -2.88 -19.43
C GLY A 99 -16.51 -2.69 -18.41
N VAL A 100 -16.37 -3.17 -17.17
CA VAL A 100 -17.36 -2.99 -16.09
C VAL A 100 -17.04 -1.73 -15.30
N THR A 101 -18.01 -0.84 -15.13
CA THR A 101 -17.86 0.36 -14.29
C THR A 101 -17.98 0.00 -12.80
N VAL A 102 -16.97 0.37 -12.00
CA VAL A 102 -16.90 0.09 -10.55
C VAL A 102 -16.81 1.37 -9.69
N ASN A 103 -16.35 2.49 -10.26
CA ASN A 103 -16.32 3.81 -9.61
C ASN A 103 -15.66 3.82 -8.20
N ASN A 104 -14.48 3.21 -8.11
CA ASN A 104 -13.67 3.18 -6.90
C ASN A 104 -12.62 4.29 -6.93
N PHE A 105 -12.64 5.20 -5.95
CA PHE A 105 -11.81 6.39 -5.95
C PHE A 105 -11.14 6.64 -4.60
N ASN A 106 -9.98 7.31 -4.67
CA ASN A 106 -9.34 7.94 -3.53
C ASN A 106 -9.85 9.38 -3.33
N PRO A 107 -9.73 9.95 -2.11
CA PRO A 107 -9.31 9.27 -0.88
C PRO A 107 -10.42 8.41 -0.29
N ALA A 108 -10.04 7.28 0.28
CA ALA A 108 -10.93 6.42 1.05
C ALA A 108 -11.28 7.09 2.39
N GLN A 109 -12.58 7.22 2.65
CA GLN A 109 -13.13 7.84 3.86
C GLN A 109 -13.07 6.92 5.08
N PRO A 110 -12.85 7.47 6.29
CA PRO A 110 -12.81 6.69 7.54
C PRO A 110 -14.14 6.00 7.83
N GLY A 111 -14.08 4.79 8.38
CA GLY A 111 -15.25 4.00 8.79
C GLY A 111 -16.10 3.45 7.64
N LYS A 112 -15.83 3.83 6.38
CA LYS A 112 -16.52 3.28 5.21
C LYS A 112 -15.86 1.98 4.77
N THR A 113 -16.65 0.92 4.63
CA THR A 113 -16.20 -0.35 4.06
C THR A 113 -16.26 -0.31 2.54
N TYR A 114 -15.12 -0.62 1.91
CA TYR A 114 -14.96 -0.76 0.47
C TYR A 114 -14.90 -2.24 0.11
N TYR A 115 -15.57 -2.61 -0.98
CA TYR A 115 -15.56 -3.96 -1.55
C TYR A 115 -14.96 -3.85 -2.94
N ILE A 116 -13.87 -4.55 -3.21
CA ILE A 116 -13.17 -4.50 -4.49
C ILE A 116 -13.38 -5.85 -5.20
N PRO A 117 -13.95 -5.87 -6.43
CA PRO A 117 -14.22 -4.71 -7.30
C PRO A 117 -15.46 -3.88 -6.92
N ALA A 118 -16.53 -4.48 -6.42
CA ALA A 118 -17.69 -3.78 -5.85
C ALA A 118 -18.47 -4.71 -4.90
N LYS A 119 -19.42 -4.16 -4.15
CA LYS A 119 -20.38 -4.97 -3.39
C LYS A 119 -21.18 -5.84 -4.36
N GLY A 120 -21.36 -7.14 -4.08
CA GLY A 120 -22.03 -8.03 -5.04
C GLY A 120 -21.12 -8.63 -6.12
N GLN A 121 -19.88 -8.13 -6.27
CA GLN A 121 -18.99 -8.48 -7.40
C GLN A 121 -17.65 -9.04 -6.92
N SER A 122 -17.07 -9.95 -7.71
CA SER A 122 -15.75 -10.56 -7.49
C SER A 122 -14.91 -10.43 -8.76
N PHE A 123 -13.60 -10.42 -8.60
CA PHE A 123 -12.70 -10.82 -9.68
C PHE A 123 -12.80 -12.33 -9.90
N TYR A 124 -12.39 -12.80 -11.07
CA TYR A 124 -12.21 -14.22 -11.34
C TYR A 124 -10.81 -14.45 -11.91
N LEU A 125 -10.20 -15.58 -11.58
CA LEU A 125 -8.91 -15.97 -12.16
C LEU A 125 -9.12 -16.53 -13.57
N ASP A 126 -8.24 -16.15 -14.49
CA ASP A 126 -8.27 -16.61 -15.87
C ASP A 126 -7.64 -18.01 -16.02
N GLN A 127 -6.93 -18.29 -17.11
CA GLN A 127 -6.25 -19.59 -17.32
C GLN A 127 -4.73 -19.49 -17.10
N GLN A 128 -4.22 -18.34 -16.69
CA GLN A 128 -2.80 -18.08 -16.59
C GLN A 128 -2.27 -18.49 -15.21
N ILE A 129 -1.91 -19.75 -15.08
CA ILE A 129 -1.42 -20.35 -13.84
C ILE A 129 -0.05 -19.80 -13.40
N GLY A 130 0.24 -19.86 -12.10
CA GLY A 130 1.52 -19.51 -11.48
C GLY A 130 1.37 -18.80 -10.13
N GLU A 131 2.46 -18.25 -9.60
CA GLU A 131 2.39 -17.40 -8.41
C GLU A 131 1.81 -16.03 -8.81
N GLU A 132 0.86 -15.53 -8.03
CA GLU A 132 0.31 -14.19 -8.17
C GLU A 132 0.49 -13.41 -6.85
N ALA A 133 0.54 -12.09 -6.93
CA ALA A 133 0.70 -11.23 -5.75
C ALA A 133 -0.27 -10.06 -5.76
N ILE A 134 -0.82 -9.73 -4.59
CA ILE A 134 -1.60 -8.51 -4.35
C ILE A 134 -0.75 -7.56 -3.49
N TYR A 135 -0.59 -6.34 -3.98
CA TYR A 135 0.11 -5.25 -3.30
C TYR A 135 -0.91 -4.26 -2.76
N PHE A 136 -0.84 -3.98 -1.47
CA PHE A 136 -1.71 -3.03 -0.78
C PHE A 136 -0.88 -1.92 -0.15
N ILE A 137 -1.03 -0.71 -0.68
CA ILE A 137 -0.27 0.49 -0.30
C ILE A 137 -1.23 1.50 0.28
N THR A 138 -0.83 2.14 1.37
CA THR A 138 -1.60 3.20 2.04
C THR A 138 -0.74 4.42 2.28
N SER A 139 -1.31 5.61 2.07
CA SER A 139 -0.66 6.88 2.34
C SER A 139 -1.67 7.90 2.88
N ARG A 140 -1.22 8.84 3.71
CA ARG A 140 -2.06 9.98 4.16
C ARG A 140 -2.24 11.03 3.07
N GLN A 141 -1.32 11.08 2.11
CA GLN A 141 -1.34 12.00 0.99
C GLN A 141 -1.48 11.22 -0.32
N PRO A 142 -1.89 11.88 -1.42
CA PRO A 142 -1.74 11.26 -2.73
C PRO A 142 -0.28 10.84 -2.96
N GLU A 143 -0.09 9.81 -3.79
CA GLU A 143 1.22 9.33 -4.23
C GLU A 143 1.45 9.69 -5.71
N PRO A 144 1.78 10.95 -6.07
CA PRO A 144 1.88 11.37 -7.48
C PRO A 144 2.86 10.52 -8.30
N ARG A 145 3.95 10.05 -7.69
CA ARG A 145 4.95 9.22 -8.38
C ARG A 145 4.36 7.88 -8.81
N LEU A 146 3.68 7.20 -7.90
CA LEU A 146 2.99 5.93 -8.14
C LEU A 146 1.84 6.10 -9.15
N GLU A 147 1.06 7.18 -9.00
CA GLU A 147 -0.02 7.52 -9.92
C GLU A 147 0.50 7.78 -11.33
N ASN A 148 1.57 8.57 -11.46
CA ASN A 148 2.18 8.89 -12.75
C ASN A 148 2.76 7.66 -13.43
N GLN A 149 3.46 6.78 -12.70
CA GLN A 149 4.00 5.54 -13.25
C GLN A 149 2.88 4.61 -13.77
N TYR A 150 1.78 4.49 -13.04
CA TYR A 150 0.64 3.74 -13.55
C TYR A 150 0.01 4.40 -14.79
N GLN A 151 -0.04 5.72 -14.88
CA GLN A 151 -0.49 6.39 -16.10
C GLN A 151 0.42 6.11 -17.31
N GLN A 152 1.72 5.89 -17.10
CA GLN A 152 2.62 5.46 -18.18
C GLN A 152 2.24 4.06 -18.67
N VAL A 153 1.92 3.12 -17.76
CA VAL A 153 1.43 1.78 -18.13
C VAL A 153 0.17 1.89 -18.99
N VAL A 154 -0.82 2.68 -18.55
CA VAL A 154 -2.07 2.87 -19.30
C VAL A 154 -1.83 3.51 -20.68
N THR A 155 -0.92 4.48 -20.76
CA THR A 155 -0.60 5.17 -22.01
C THR A 155 0.08 4.22 -22.99
N ALA A 156 1.06 3.43 -22.54
CA ALA A 156 1.73 2.42 -23.36
C ALA A 156 0.74 1.35 -23.85
N GLN A 157 -0.14 0.85 -22.97
CA GLN A 157 -1.18 -0.12 -23.32
C GLN A 157 -2.13 0.40 -24.42
N ARG A 158 -2.51 1.68 -24.35
CA ARG A 158 -3.37 2.32 -25.37
C ARG A 158 -2.68 2.45 -26.72
N LYS A 159 -1.36 2.66 -26.74
CA LYS A 159 -0.56 2.69 -27.97
C LYS A 159 -0.33 1.30 -28.55
N GLN A 160 -0.56 0.25 -27.77
CA GLN A 160 -0.28 -1.15 -28.13
C GLN A 160 1.22 -1.40 -28.41
N ASP A 161 2.10 -0.60 -27.81
CA ASP A 161 3.55 -0.76 -27.90
C ASP A 161 4.02 -1.69 -26.79
N THR A 162 4.34 -2.94 -27.14
CA THR A 162 4.70 -3.98 -26.18
C THR A 162 5.98 -3.66 -25.41
N VAL A 163 6.94 -2.97 -26.04
CA VAL A 163 8.21 -2.60 -25.40
C VAL A 163 7.98 -1.46 -24.41
N GLU A 164 7.21 -0.42 -24.79
CA GLU A 164 6.84 0.64 -23.85
C GLU A 164 6.01 0.09 -22.68
N VAL A 165 5.14 -0.90 -22.91
CA VAL A 165 4.35 -1.55 -21.85
C VAL A 165 5.26 -2.25 -20.85
N GLU A 166 6.18 -3.09 -21.33
CA GLU A 166 7.12 -3.82 -20.48
C GLU A 166 7.94 -2.85 -19.62
N ILE A 167 8.55 -1.82 -20.23
CA ILE A 167 9.33 -0.79 -19.51
C ILE A 167 8.48 -0.08 -18.44
N ALA A 168 7.25 0.31 -18.79
CA ALA A 168 6.37 1.00 -17.85
C ALA A 168 5.93 0.10 -16.69
N GLN A 169 5.64 -1.18 -16.95
CA GLN A 169 5.28 -2.15 -15.93
C GLN A 169 6.46 -2.43 -14.98
N THR A 170 7.66 -2.70 -15.52
CA THR A 170 8.87 -2.89 -14.71
C THR A 170 9.16 -1.66 -13.85
N THR A 171 9.03 -0.45 -14.40
CA THR A 171 9.23 0.79 -13.65
C THR A 171 8.24 0.92 -12.48
N LEU A 172 6.96 0.62 -12.71
CA LEU A 172 5.95 0.63 -11.67
C LEU A 172 6.20 -0.44 -10.61
N GLN A 173 6.59 -1.64 -11.02
CA GLN A 173 6.90 -2.74 -10.10
C GLN A 173 8.09 -2.38 -9.20
N GLN A 174 9.15 -1.79 -9.76
CA GLN A 174 10.29 -1.30 -9.00
C GLN A 174 9.88 -0.23 -7.97
N GLU A 175 8.98 0.70 -8.33
CA GLU A 175 8.43 1.67 -7.37
C GLU A 175 7.76 0.98 -6.19
N ILE A 176 6.91 0.00 -6.48
CA ILE A 176 6.14 -0.71 -5.45
C ILE A 176 7.09 -1.48 -4.55
N GLN A 177 8.09 -2.16 -5.12
CA GLN A 177 9.06 -2.97 -4.37
C GLN A 177 10.04 -2.12 -3.54
N GLN A 178 10.42 -0.92 -3.99
CA GLN A 178 11.29 0.00 -3.25
C GLN A 178 10.67 0.49 -1.93
N ARG A 179 9.35 0.40 -1.78
CA ARG A 179 8.64 0.83 -0.56
C ARG A 179 8.88 -0.09 0.64
N GLY A 180 9.46 -1.27 0.42
CA GLY A 180 9.77 -2.27 1.45
C GLY A 180 8.51 -2.83 2.14
N PRO A 181 8.55 -4.04 2.70
CA PRO A 181 7.42 -4.54 3.48
C PRO A 181 7.21 -3.65 4.71
N GLY A 182 6.01 -3.09 4.84
CA GLY A 182 5.63 -2.30 6.02
C GLY A 182 5.26 -3.11 7.25
N GLY A 183 5.14 -4.43 7.09
CA GLY A 183 4.92 -5.39 8.16
C GLY A 183 4.00 -6.55 7.78
N ILE A 184 4.09 -7.62 8.57
CA ILE A 184 3.01 -8.55 8.92
C ILE A 184 3.23 -8.80 10.41
N GLU A 185 2.27 -8.50 11.28
CA GLU A 185 2.37 -8.89 12.69
C GLU A 185 1.11 -9.63 13.13
N LYS A 186 1.32 -10.86 13.61
CA LYS A 186 0.35 -11.64 14.37
C LYS A 186 1.08 -12.46 15.42
N ASP A 187 0.88 -12.09 16.68
CA ASP A 187 0.94 -13.01 17.82
C ASP A 187 -0.26 -12.68 18.74
N SER A 188 -1.07 -13.70 19.07
CA SER A 188 -2.41 -13.71 19.74
C SER A 188 -2.79 -12.51 20.65
N ALA A 189 -4.04 -12.04 20.74
CA ALA A 189 -5.30 -12.77 20.95
C ALA A 189 -6.51 -11.94 20.50
N GLU A 190 -7.62 -12.60 20.15
CA GLU A 190 -8.87 -12.03 19.60
C GLU A 190 -8.83 -11.71 18.10
N ALA A 191 -8.70 -12.75 17.27
CA ALA A 191 -9.09 -12.64 15.87
C ALA A 191 -10.60 -12.32 15.79
N GLN A 192 -10.94 -11.03 15.70
CA GLN A 192 -12.32 -10.59 15.63
C GLN A 192 -12.94 -11.08 14.31
N SER A 193 -14.11 -11.71 14.41
CA SER A 193 -14.87 -12.10 13.23
C SER A 193 -15.42 -10.86 12.54
N PHE A 194 -15.25 -10.79 11.23
CA PHE A 194 -15.91 -9.81 10.38
C PHE A 194 -17.07 -10.45 9.68
N ASN A 195 -18.26 -9.93 9.97
CA ASN A 195 -19.48 -10.39 9.36
C ASN A 195 -19.89 -9.44 8.23
N TRP A 196 -20.23 -9.98 7.07
CA TRP A 196 -20.82 -9.20 5.99
C TRP A 196 -21.93 -9.96 5.30
N GLN A 197 -22.80 -9.20 4.62
CA GLN A 197 -23.87 -9.76 3.81
C GLN A 197 -23.55 -9.62 2.33
N GLU A 198 -23.75 -10.71 1.60
CA GLU A 198 -23.65 -10.77 0.15
C GLU A 198 -24.85 -11.57 -0.37
N LYS A 199 -25.66 -10.96 -1.24
CA LYS A 199 -26.88 -11.57 -1.82
C LYS A 199 -27.84 -12.16 -0.78
N GLY A 200 -27.98 -11.51 0.38
CA GLY A 200 -28.86 -11.95 1.48
C GLY A 200 -28.27 -13.05 2.36
N GLN A 201 -27.10 -13.60 2.04
CA GLN A 201 -26.38 -14.56 2.86
C GLN A 201 -25.36 -13.85 3.75
N GLN A 202 -25.23 -14.30 5.01
CA GLN A 202 -24.22 -13.85 5.96
C GLN A 202 -22.93 -14.65 5.77
N PHE A 203 -21.80 -13.97 5.86
CA PHE A 203 -20.46 -14.55 5.80
C PHE A 203 -19.63 -14.05 6.96
N SER A 204 -18.69 -14.87 7.42
CA SER A 204 -17.77 -14.54 8.50
C SER A 204 -16.33 -14.93 8.15
N THR A 205 -15.38 -14.06 8.42
CA THR A 205 -13.93 -14.31 8.24
C THR A 205 -13.14 -13.62 9.34
N LEU A 206 -11.86 -13.95 9.46
CA LEU A 206 -10.96 -13.28 10.40
C LEU A 206 -10.63 -11.86 9.90
N ARG A 207 -10.86 -10.85 10.74
CA ARG A 207 -10.39 -9.48 10.49
C ARG A 207 -8.87 -9.47 10.62
N GLN A 208 -8.18 -8.92 9.62
CA GLN A 208 -6.79 -8.53 9.75
C GLN A 208 -6.73 -7.01 9.89
N ARG A 209 -5.98 -6.53 10.87
CA ARG A 209 -5.63 -5.13 11.00
C ARG A 209 -4.21 -4.97 10.48
N LEU A 210 -4.05 -4.13 9.46
CA LEU A 210 -2.72 -3.68 9.04
C LEU A 210 -2.45 -2.38 9.75
N GLU A 211 -1.39 -2.38 10.55
CA GLU A 211 -0.77 -1.17 11.09
C GLU A 211 0.40 -0.86 10.17
N GLY A 212 0.12 -0.07 9.13
CA GLY A 212 1.11 0.28 8.12
C GLY A 212 1.85 1.56 8.49
N CYS A 213 3.10 1.67 8.04
CA CYS A 213 3.75 2.97 7.93
C CYS A 213 3.13 3.77 6.76
N ASP A 214 3.29 5.09 6.78
CA ASP A 214 2.86 5.97 5.70
C ASP A 214 3.69 5.69 4.43
N GLY A 215 3.05 5.19 3.37
CA GLY A 215 3.68 4.85 2.09
C GLY A 215 4.23 3.41 1.99
N CYS A 216 4.13 2.61 3.05
CA CYS A 216 4.55 1.20 3.08
C CYS A 216 3.69 0.30 2.17
N VAL A 217 4.26 -0.82 1.71
CA VAL A 217 3.54 -1.86 0.97
C VAL A 217 3.33 -3.12 1.83
N ASN A 218 2.12 -3.67 1.77
CA ASN A 218 1.78 -5.01 2.24
C ASN A 218 1.61 -5.92 1.02
N VAL A 219 2.15 -7.14 1.09
CA VAL A 219 2.13 -8.08 -0.03
C VAL A 219 1.46 -9.38 0.42
N LEU A 220 0.54 -9.87 -0.40
CA LEU A 220 -0.09 -11.18 -0.25
C LEU A 220 0.16 -12.00 -1.49
N LYS A 221 0.87 -13.13 -1.38
CA LYS A 221 1.11 -14.05 -2.49
C LYS A 221 0.26 -15.29 -2.36
N PHE A 222 -0.20 -15.81 -3.49
CA PHE A 222 -0.98 -17.04 -3.57
C PHE A 222 -0.67 -17.78 -4.87
N TRP A 223 -0.98 -19.08 -4.90
CA TRP A 223 -0.82 -19.93 -6.08
C TRP A 223 -2.11 -19.95 -6.89
N HIS A 224 -2.03 -19.66 -8.18
CA HIS A 224 -3.06 -19.95 -9.18
C HIS A 224 -2.68 -21.25 -9.91
N ARG A 225 -3.55 -22.26 -9.85
CA ARG A 225 -3.33 -23.59 -10.44
C ARG A 225 -4.43 -24.03 -11.41
#